data_AF-A0A1X0NZM4-F1
#
_entry.id   AF-A0A1X0NZM4-F1
#
_cell.length_a   1.000
_cell.length_b   1.000
_cell.length_c   1.000
_cell.angle_alpha   90.00
_cell.angle_beta   90.00
_cell.angle_gamma   90.00
#
_symmetry.space_group_name_H-M   'P 1'
#
loop_
_entity.id
_entity.type
_entity.pdbx_description
1 polymer ?
#
loop_
_entity_poly.entity_id
_entity_poly.type
_entity_poly.pdbx_seq_one_letter_code
_entity_poly.pdbx_strand_id
1 'polypeptide(L)'
;MLGTQKEESIDAIIASHVDELKVVAKALLERLIKRRSESSLEVEVRLCRFTACKDTSSKSGNVQNDELRLVEAKVKPGVSANHYERLKAYCISKAMDGNITHSTTRDVVAHNWRYTYTAEPDDNEPTRCISRVKKNRVFVSDILVPFAPYNIRFSVSTETSGSLPKPGTAPEVGYTRLKERTSIVDGLFRYDMTRVVESNGATSYEVEIEGVFTQPETQLTEAWVMELLTKALTLAIILNNSSH
;
A
#
# COMPACT_ATOMS: atom_id res chain seq x y z
N MET A 1 -2.36 26.30 -14.52
CA MET A 1 -3.19 25.82 -15.65
C MET A 1 -2.81 24.44 -16.20
N LEU A 2 -1.70 23.79 -15.76
CA LEU A 2 -1.32 22.44 -16.21
C LEU A 2 -1.91 21.27 -15.38
N GLY A 3 -2.56 21.56 -14.23
CA GLY A 3 -3.13 20.53 -13.34
C GLY A 3 -4.46 19.94 -13.82
N THR A 4 -5.35 20.77 -14.39
CA THR A 4 -6.71 20.38 -14.77
C THR A 4 -6.78 19.43 -15.94
N GLN A 5 -6.05 19.68 -17.04
CA GLN A 5 -6.03 18.77 -18.21
C GLN A 5 -5.44 17.39 -17.90
N LYS A 6 -4.48 17.33 -16.97
CA LYS A 6 -3.86 16.05 -16.55
C LYS A 6 -4.84 15.23 -15.71
N GLU A 7 -5.58 15.87 -14.81
CA GLU A 7 -6.59 15.23 -13.98
C GLU A 7 -7.77 14.74 -14.83
N GLU A 8 -8.25 15.56 -15.78
CA GLU A 8 -9.28 15.16 -16.75
C GLU A 8 -8.88 13.92 -17.56
N SER A 9 -7.59 13.80 -17.94
CA SER A 9 -7.08 12.61 -18.64
C SER A 9 -7.03 11.37 -17.75
N ILE A 10 -6.73 11.49 -16.46
CA ILE A 10 -6.70 10.36 -15.52
C ILE A 10 -8.12 9.89 -15.23
N ASP A 11 -9.03 10.81 -14.98
CA ASP A 11 -10.44 10.51 -14.70
C ASP A 11 -11.09 9.84 -15.91
N ALA A 12 -10.76 10.26 -17.14
CA ALA A 12 -11.22 9.60 -18.35
C ALA A 12 -10.73 8.14 -18.47
N ILE A 13 -9.46 7.87 -18.14
CA ILE A 13 -8.92 6.50 -18.14
C ILE A 13 -9.61 5.67 -17.06
N ILE A 14 -9.78 6.18 -15.84
CA ILE A 14 -10.47 5.43 -14.77
C ILE A 14 -11.93 5.16 -15.17
N ALA A 15 -12.61 6.15 -15.78
CA ALA A 15 -13.98 6.01 -16.25
C ALA A 15 -14.11 4.94 -17.35
N SER A 16 -13.13 4.81 -18.26
CA SER A 16 -13.16 3.76 -19.29
C SER A 16 -13.01 2.34 -18.74
N HIS A 17 -12.51 2.20 -17.50
CA HIS A 17 -12.29 0.91 -16.81
C HIS A 17 -13.19 0.72 -15.58
N VAL A 18 -14.26 1.53 -15.42
CA VAL A 18 -15.08 1.53 -14.21
C VAL A 18 -15.83 0.20 -13.98
N ASP A 19 -16.22 -0.49 -15.06
CA ASP A 19 -16.95 -1.74 -14.93
C ASP A 19 -16.02 -2.90 -14.53
N GLU A 20 -14.80 -2.93 -15.06
CA GLU A 20 -13.72 -3.84 -14.62
C GLU A 20 -13.39 -3.61 -13.13
N LEU A 21 -13.30 -2.34 -12.73
CA LEU A 21 -13.06 -1.94 -11.36
C LEU A 21 -14.15 -2.44 -10.40
N LYS A 22 -15.43 -2.32 -10.80
CA LYS A 22 -16.57 -2.84 -10.02
C LYS A 22 -16.50 -4.36 -9.85
N VAL A 23 -16.16 -5.09 -10.92
CA VAL A 23 -16.02 -6.55 -10.86
C VAL A 23 -14.92 -6.94 -9.86
N VAL A 24 -13.75 -6.28 -9.94
CA VAL A 24 -12.64 -6.52 -9.00
C VAL A 24 -13.03 -6.14 -7.57
N ALA A 25 -13.62 -4.96 -7.34
CA ALA A 25 -14.02 -4.50 -6.01
C ALA A 25 -15.00 -5.46 -5.35
N LYS A 26 -16.02 -5.92 -6.09
CA LYS A 26 -16.99 -6.89 -5.58
C LYS A 26 -16.32 -8.21 -5.19
N ALA A 27 -15.44 -8.75 -6.03
CA ALA A 27 -14.71 -9.98 -5.74
C ALA A 27 -13.80 -9.86 -4.49
N LEU A 28 -13.19 -8.69 -4.28
CA LEU A 28 -12.40 -8.42 -3.08
C LEU A 28 -13.28 -8.31 -1.83
N LEU A 29 -14.41 -7.60 -1.91
CA LEU A 29 -15.34 -7.43 -0.81
C LEU A 29 -15.94 -8.78 -0.37
N GLU A 30 -16.32 -9.65 -1.30
CA GLU A 30 -16.84 -10.99 -1.00
C GLU A 30 -15.86 -11.83 -0.16
N ARG A 31 -14.56 -11.67 -0.37
CA ARG A 31 -13.52 -12.33 0.44
C ARG A 31 -13.35 -11.66 1.80
N LEU A 32 -13.51 -10.34 1.84
CA LEU A 32 -13.27 -9.52 3.02
C LEU A 32 -14.42 -9.58 4.02
N ILE A 33 -15.68 -9.65 3.57
CA ILE A 33 -16.88 -9.53 4.42
C ILE A 33 -16.91 -10.52 5.60
N LYS A 34 -16.23 -11.67 5.45
CA LYS A 34 -16.09 -12.70 6.50
C LYS A 34 -15.23 -12.26 7.70
N ARG A 35 -14.52 -11.14 7.58
CA ARG A 35 -13.50 -10.64 8.52
C ARG A 35 -13.75 -9.21 8.99
N ARG A 36 -14.80 -8.55 8.50
CA ARG A 36 -15.06 -7.12 8.76
C ARG A 36 -15.26 -6.77 10.24
N SER A 37 -15.54 -7.74 11.10
CA SER A 37 -15.70 -7.54 12.55
C SER A 37 -14.39 -7.66 13.33
N GLU A 38 -13.27 -7.98 12.67
CA GLU A 38 -11.97 -8.11 13.32
C GLU A 38 -11.38 -6.71 13.53
N SER A 39 -11.28 -6.25 14.79
CA SER A 39 -10.74 -4.93 15.13
C SER A 39 -9.25 -4.76 14.82
N SER A 40 -8.54 -5.86 14.58
CA SER A 40 -7.13 -5.88 14.19
C SER A 40 -6.93 -5.91 12.67
N LEU A 41 -8.01 -5.79 11.89
CA LEU A 41 -7.96 -5.86 10.44
C LEU A 41 -7.20 -4.66 9.85
N GLU A 42 -6.25 -4.97 8.97
CA GLU A 42 -5.51 -4.00 8.17
C GLU A 42 -5.78 -4.32 6.69
N VAL A 43 -6.20 -3.31 5.94
CA VAL A 43 -6.49 -3.42 4.51
C VAL A 43 -5.64 -2.40 3.78
N GLU A 44 -4.83 -2.87 2.84
CA GLU A 44 -3.86 -2.03 2.15
C GLU A 44 -3.78 -2.38 0.65
N VAL A 45 -3.51 -1.37 -0.17
CA VAL A 45 -3.16 -1.52 -1.58
C VAL A 45 -1.77 -0.96 -1.80
N ARG A 46 -0.89 -1.74 -2.45
CA ARG A 46 0.50 -1.37 -2.71
C ARG A 46 0.78 -1.31 -4.19
N LEU A 47 1.52 -0.28 -4.64
CA LEU A 47 2.07 -0.25 -5.98
C LEU A 47 3.21 -1.26 -6.11
N CYS A 48 3.24 -1.98 -7.22
CA CYS A 48 4.21 -3.04 -7.43
C CYS A 48 4.46 -3.34 -8.93
N ARG A 49 5.42 -4.23 -9.19
CA ARG A 49 5.68 -4.79 -10.53
C ARG A 49 5.52 -6.30 -10.51
N PHE A 50 5.00 -6.86 -11.60
CA PHE A 50 4.95 -8.30 -11.80
C PHE A 50 6.22 -8.76 -12.50
N THR A 51 6.87 -9.79 -11.93
CA THR A 51 8.05 -10.45 -12.51
C THR A 51 7.68 -11.76 -13.23
N ALA A 52 6.49 -12.28 -12.95
CA ALA A 52 5.81 -13.36 -13.67
C ALA A 52 4.31 -13.26 -13.38
N CYS A 53 3.47 -13.63 -14.34
CA CYS A 53 2.01 -13.57 -14.23
C CYS A 53 1.38 -14.85 -14.81
N LYS A 54 0.41 -15.43 -14.11
CA LYS A 54 -0.46 -16.48 -14.60
C LYS A 54 -1.90 -15.99 -14.53
N ASP A 55 -2.63 -16.12 -15.63
CA ASP A 55 -4.04 -15.80 -15.64
C ASP A 55 -4.81 -16.86 -14.84
N THR A 56 -5.58 -16.40 -13.83
CA THR A 56 -6.41 -17.25 -12.98
C THR A 56 -7.76 -17.61 -13.63
N SER A 57 -8.09 -17.02 -14.77
CA SER A 57 -9.30 -17.28 -15.52
C SER A 57 -9.10 -18.43 -16.51
N SER A 58 -9.47 -19.65 -16.10
CA SER A 58 -9.55 -20.84 -16.95
C SER A 58 -10.72 -20.81 -17.96
N LYS A 59 -11.21 -19.64 -18.35
CA LYS A 59 -12.24 -19.51 -19.40
C LYS A 59 -11.57 -19.16 -20.72
N SER A 60 -11.63 -20.12 -21.64
CA SER A 60 -11.26 -20.04 -23.05
C SER A 60 -12.03 -18.93 -23.79
N GLY A 61 -11.60 -17.70 -23.63
CA GLY A 61 -11.98 -16.54 -24.43
C GLY A 61 -10.75 -15.67 -24.62
N ASN A 62 -10.64 -14.99 -25.77
CA ASN A 62 -9.57 -14.04 -26.04
C ASN A 62 -9.45 -13.06 -24.86
N VAL A 63 -8.47 -13.29 -23.98
CA VAL A 63 -8.14 -12.36 -22.89
C VAL A 63 -7.65 -11.10 -23.58
N GLN A 64 -8.44 -10.03 -23.52
CA GLN A 64 -7.96 -8.73 -23.96
C GLN A 64 -6.79 -8.36 -23.06
N ASN A 65 -5.62 -8.11 -23.67
CA ASN A 65 -4.40 -7.79 -22.94
C ASN A 65 -4.50 -6.45 -22.17
N ASP A 66 -5.57 -5.69 -22.38
CA ASP A 66 -5.76 -4.33 -21.86
C ASP A 66 -6.79 -4.22 -20.71
N GLU A 67 -7.30 -5.35 -20.21
CA GLU A 67 -8.31 -5.36 -19.13
C GLU A 67 -7.69 -5.38 -17.71
N LEU A 68 -8.22 -4.55 -16.81
CA LEU A 68 -7.95 -4.61 -15.38
C LEU A 68 -8.57 -5.87 -14.77
N ARG A 69 -7.74 -6.72 -14.14
CA ARG A 69 -8.21 -8.03 -13.64
C ARG A 69 -7.39 -8.59 -12.49
N LEU A 70 -8.00 -9.51 -11.73
CA LEU A 70 -7.30 -10.33 -10.74
C LEU A 70 -6.43 -11.37 -11.44
N VAL A 71 -5.20 -11.55 -10.95
CA VAL A 71 -4.23 -12.53 -11.46
C VAL A 71 -3.47 -13.22 -10.33
N GLU A 72 -2.72 -14.27 -10.66
CA GLU A 72 -1.68 -14.82 -9.80
C GLU A 72 -0.31 -14.33 -10.29
N ALA A 73 0.40 -13.53 -9.49
CA ALA A 73 1.66 -12.94 -9.90
C ALA A 73 2.80 -13.12 -8.89
N LYS A 74 4.01 -13.26 -9.41
CA LYS A 74 5.23 -13.06 -8.62
C LYS A 74 5.53 -11.57 -8.57
N VAL A 75 5.36 -10.97 -7.40
CA VAL A 75 5.44 -9.51 -7.21
C VAL A 75 6.80 -9.07 -6.70
N LYS A 76 7.30 -7.98 -7.29
CA LYS A 76 8.34 -7.14 -6.71
C LYS A 76 7.66 -5.89 -6.13
N PRO A 77 7.69 -5.69 -4.80
CA PRO A 77 7.05 -4.54 -4.18
C PRO A 77 7.79 -3.24 -4.52
N GLY A 78 7.04 -2.15 -4.58
CA GLY A 78 7.59 -0.80 -4.70
C GLY A 78 7.77 -0.28 -6.13
N VAL A 79 8.25 0.96 -6.18
CA VAL A 79 8.41 1.78 -7.38
C VAL A 79 9.89 2.15 -7.60
N SER A 80 10.23 2.75 -8.74
CA SER A 80 11.55 3.38 -8.93
C SER A 80 11.68 4.64 -8.07
N ALA A 81 12.91 4.99 -7.69
CA ALA A 81 13.20 6.19 -6.90
C ALA A 81 12.64 7.49 -7.54
N ASN A 82 12.79 7.65 -8.85
CA ASN A 82 12.24 8.81 -9.55
C ASN A 82 10.70 8.87 -9.50
N HIS A 83 10.03 7.73 -9.67
CA HIS A 83 8.57 7.68 -9.58
C HIS A 83 8.10 7.90 -8.14
N TYR A 84 8.85 7.40 -7.14
CA TYR A 84 8.58 7.63 -5.72
C TYR A 84 8.52 9.12 -5.38
N GLU A 85 9.54 9.90 -5.76
CA GLU A 85 9.56 11.33 -5.46
C GLU A 85 8.42 12.09 -6.15
N ARG A 86 8.07 11.71 -7.39
CA ARG A 86 6.93 12.28 -8.12
C ARG A 86 5.59 11.97 -7.46
N LEU A 87 5.39 10.73 -7.02
CA LEU A 87 4.19 10.30 -6.30
C LEU A 87 4.07 10.97 -4.94
N LYS A 88 5.18 11.05 -4.20
CA LYS A 88 5.25 11.75 -2.92
C LYS A 88 4.89 13.23 -3.07
N ALA A 89 5.47 13.92 -4.05
CA ALA A 89 5.15 15.31 -4.34
C ALA A 89 3.67 15.50 -4.73
N TYR A 90 3.13 14.61 -5.56
CA TYR A 90 1.70 14.63 -5.92
C TYR A 90 0.81 14.50 -4.67
N CYS A 91 1.01 13.48 -3.84
CA CYS A 91 0.19 13.28 -2.66
C CYS A 91 0.31 14.44 -1.65
N ILE A 92 1.52 14.99 -1.46
CA ILE A 92 1.72 16.19 -0.61
C ILE A 92 0.94 17.38 -1.18
N SER A 93 0.97 17.60 -2.50
CA SER A 93 0.27 18.72 -3.13
C SER A 93 -1.27 18.64 -3.03
N LYS A 94 -1.80 17.45 -2.76
CA LYS A 94 -3.23 17.19 -2.58
C LYS A 94 -3.64 17.11 -1.11
N ALA A 95 -2.68 17.11 -0.19
CA ALA A 95 -2.94 17.03 1.23
C ALA A 95 -3.50 18.36 1.75
N MET A 96 -4.45 18.28 2.68
CA MET A 96 -4.83 19.43 3.51
C MET A 96 -3.77 19.67 4.59
N ASP A 97 -3.59 20.94 4.98
CA ASP A 97 -2.67 21.31 6.05
C ASP A 97 -3.01 20.54 7.35
N GLY A 98 -1.98 19.98 7.99
CA GLY A 98 -2.12 19.22 9.24
C GLY A 98 -2.31 17.70 9.08
N ASN A 99 -2.49 17.20 7.85
CA ASN A 99 -2.69 15.76 7.62
C ASN A 99 -1.41 14.98 7.26
N ILE A 100 -0.26 15.65 7.25
CA ILE A 100 1.03 15.08 6.87
C ILE A 100 1.83 14.77 8.14
N THR A 101 2.36 13.55 8.22
CA THR A 101 3.27 13.13 9.29
C THR A 101 4.53 12.52 8.70
N HIS A 102 5.66 12.76 9.38
CA HIS A 102 6.95 12.19 9.02
C HIS A 102 7.47 11.35 10.18
N SER A 103 8.01 10.18 9.88
CA SER A 103 8.62 9.32 10.89
C SER A 103 9.81 8.55 10.33
N THR A 104 10.80 8.34 11.18
CA THR A 104 11.90 7.43 10.94
C THR A 104 11.86 6.35 12.01
N THR A 105 11.73 5.09 11.60
CA THR A 105 11.67 3.94 12.50
C THR A 105 12.57 2.82 12.04
N ARG A 106 13.00 1.97 12.99
CA ARG A 106 13.68 0.72 12.70
C ARG A 106 12.77 -0.43 13.09
N ASP A 107 12.32 -1.19 12.12
CA ASP A 107 11.59 -2.43 12.34
C ASP A 107 12.59 -3.59 12.49
N VAL A 108 12.42 -4.41 13.52
CA VAL A 108 13.15 -5.66 13.75
C VAL A 108 12.15 -6.81 13.74
N VAL A 109 12.39 -7.80 12.88
CA VAL A 109 11.59 -9.03 12.84
C VAL A 109 12.32 -10.13 13.59
N ALA A 110 11.74 -10.57 14.69
CA ALA A 110 12.27 -11.64 15.54
C ALA A 110 11.11 -12.50 16.09
N HIS A 111 11.27 -13.82 16.11
CA HIS A 111 10.30 -14.75 16.70
C HIS A 111 8.84 -14.58 16.21
N ASN A 112 8.65 -14.27 14.92
CA ASN A 112 7.34 -13.95 14.30
C ASN A 112 6.66 -12.67 14.81
N TRP A 113 7.40 -11.80 15.50
CA TRP A 113 6.97 -10.46 15.90
C TRP A 113 7.76 -9.41 15.14
N ARG A 114 7.09 -8.31 14.81
CA ARG A 114 7.71 -7.06 14.36
C ARG A 114 7.79 -6.11 15.54
N TYR A 115 8.99 -5.72 15.91
CA TYR A 115 9.27 -4.70 16.91
C TYR A 115 9.65 -3.42 16.18
N THR A 116 8.96 -2.32 16.48
CA THR A 116 9.24 -1.02 15.87
C THR A 116 9.89 -0.13 16.90
N TYR A 117 11.08 0.35 16.57
CA TYR A 117 11.86 1.26 17.40
C TYR A 117 11.88 2.66 16.79
N THR A 118 11.90 3.68 17.64
CA THR A 118 12.35 5.02 17.23
C THR A 118 13.83 4.94 16.82
N ALA A 119 14.18 5.66 15.75
CA ALA A 119 15.56 5.80 15.29
C ALA A 119 15.92 7.29 15.30
N GLU A 120 17.02 7.64 15.96
CA GLU A 120 17.53 9.00 15.93
C GLU A 120 18.16 9.31 14.57
N PRO A 121 18.10 10.57 14.08
CA PRO A 121 18.51 10.94 12.73
C PRO A 121 19.97 10.66 12.39
N ASP A 122 20.86 10.76 13.38
CA ASP A 122 22.32 10.83 13.11
C ASP A 122 23.01 9.46 13.15
N ASP A 123 22.59 8.58 14.07
CA ASP A 123 23.25 7.28 14.27
C ASP A 123 22.39 6.09 13.79
N ASN A 124 21.13 6.32 13.42
CA ASN A 124 20.13 5.30 13.08
C ASN A 124 19.93 4.21 14.15
N GLU A 125 20.51 4.34 15.34
CA GLU A 125 20.46 3.32 16.38
C GLU A 125 19.06 3.25 17.01
N PRO A 126 18.52 2.05 17.24
CA PRO A 126 17.21 1.86 17.85
C PRO A 126 17.24 2.29 19.32
N THR A 127 16.42 3.27 19.68
CA THR A 127 16.38 3.80 21.05
C THR A 127 15.28 3.17 21.90
N ARG A 128 14.01 3.37 21.50
CA ARG A 128 12.84 2.91 22.27
C ARG A 128 11.91 2.08 21.40
N CYS A 129 11.55 0.88 21.89
CA CYS A 129 10.49 0.09 21.29
C CYS A 129 9.13 0.77 21.52
N ILE A 130 8.47 1.20 20.45
CA ILE A 130 7.17 1.90 20.48
C ILE A 130 6.02 1.03 20.02
N SER A 131 6.30 -0.08 19.34
CA SER A 131 5.27 -1.03 18.91
C SER A 131 5.84 -2.44 18.84
N ARG A 132 4.99 -3.42 19.15
CA ARG A 132 5.27 -4.85 18.98
C ARG A 132 4.03 -5.50 18.40
N VAL A 133 4.10 -5.94 17.15
CA VAL A 133 2.94 -6.43 16.40
C VAL A 133 3.24 -7.78 15.77
N LYS A 134 2.26 -8.67 15.81
CA LYS A 134 2.23 -9.89 15.00
C LYS A 134 1.26 -9.68 13.84
N LYS A 135 1.81 -9.55 12.62
CA LYS A 135 1.04 -9.41 11.38
C LYS A 135 0.78 -10.79 10.77
N ASN A 136 -0.49 -11.20 10.70
CA ASN A 136 -0.90 -12.43 10.02
C ASN A 136 -1.61 -12.07 8.72
N ARG A 137 -1.08 -12.54 7.59
CA ARG A 137 -1.69 -12.30 6.28
C ARG A 137 -2.93 -13.18 6.12
N VAL A 138 -4.09 -12.55 5.94
CA VAL A 138 -5.36 -13.26 5.72
C VAL A 138 -5.48 -13.64 4.26
N PHE A 139 -5.36 -12.66 3.36
CA PHE A 139 -5.31 -12.92 1.93
C PHE A 139 -4.64 -11.80 1.14
N VAL A 140 -4.26 -12.13 -0.10
CA VAL A 140 -3.71 -11.21 -1.08
C VAL A 140 -4.42 -11.42 -2.41
N SER A 141 -4.54 -10.34 -3.18
CA SER A 141 -5.01 -10.36 -4.56
C SER A 141 -4.10 -9.45 -5.38
N ASP A 142 -3.57 -9.98 -6.47
CA ASP A 142 -2.79 -9.21 -7.44
C ASP A 142 -3.73 -8.69 -8.53
N ILE A 143 -3.64 -7.40 -8.82
CA ILE A 143 -4.48 -6.74 -9.81
C ILE A 143 -3.58 -6.23 -10.93
N LEU A 144 -3.76 -6.79 -12.12
CA LEU A 144 -3.09 -6.34 -13.33
C LEU A 144 -3.68 -4.99 -13.74
N VAL A 145 -2.81 -4.02 -14.02
CA VAL A 145 -3.18 -2.69 -14.52
C VAL A 145 -2.41 -2.44 -15.81
N PRO A 146 -2.91 -2.96 -16.95
CA PRO A 146 -2.11 -3.06 -18.18
C PRO A 146 -1.80 -1.69 -18.82
N PHE A 147 -2.63 -0.70 -18.54
CA PHE A 147 -2.46 0.68 -19.01
C PHE A 147 -1.62 1.54 -18.05
N ALA A 148 -0.95 0.97 -17.06
CA ALA A 148 -0.13 1.71 -16.09
C ALA A 148 1.29 1.11 -15.95
N PRO A 149 2.30 1.91 -15.53
CA PRO A 149 3.66 1.44 -15.31
C PRO A 149 3.81 0.55 -14.05
N TYR A 150 2.79 0.51 -13.21
CA TYR A 150 2.73 -0.28 -12.00
C TYR A 150 1.40 -1.02 -11.91
N ASN A 151 1.49 -2.26 -11.44
CA ASN A 151 0.33 -3.03 -10.99
C ASN A 151 0.04 -2.70 -9.52
N ILE A 152 -1.09 -3.16 -9.02
CA ILE A 152 -1.44 -2.97 -7.61
C ILE A 152 -1.68 -4.32 -6.94
N ARG A 153 -1.23 -4.44 -5.69
CA ARG A 153 -1.46 -5.60 -4.83
C ARG A 153 -2.37 -5.19 -3.69
N PHE A 154 -3.54 -5.81 -3.61
CA PHE A 154 -4.46 -5.67 -2.49
C PHE A 154 -4.12 -6.73 -1.44
N SER A 155 -3.94 -6.33 -0.18
CA SER A 155 -3.68 -7.25 0.91
C SER A 155 -4.51 -6.95 2.14
N VAL A 156 -4.94 -8.04 2.77
CA VAL A 156 -5.68 -8.02 4.04
C VAL A 156 -4.89 -8.82 5.05
N SER A 157 -4.64 -8.21 6.20
CA SER A 157 -3.92 -8.81 7.31
C SER A 157 -4.65 -8.54 8.63
N THR A 158 -4.27 -9.28 9.67
CA THR A 158 -4.56 -8.89 11.05
C THR A 158 -3.28 -8.51 11.76
N GLU A 159 -3.31 -7.41 12.51
CA GLU A 159 -2.21 -6.93 13.33
C GLU A 159 -2.57 -7.02 14.81
N THR A 160 -2.04 -8.03 15.49
CA THR A 160 -2.25 -8.19 16.94
C THR A 160 -1.11 -7.54 17.71
N SER A 161 -1.44 -6.58 18.57
CA SER A 161 -0.48 -5.93 19.46
C SER A 161 -0.04 -6.86 20.60
N GLY A 162 1.27 -6.90 20.85
CA GLY A 162 1.88 -7.59 21.98
C GLY A 162 2.28 -6.60 23.08
N SER A 163 2.65 -7.13 24.25
CA SER A 163 3.23 -6.31 25.31
C SER A 163 4.59 -5.74 24.88
N LEU A 164 4.77 -4.43 25.13
CA LEU A 164 6.05 -3.78 24.90
C LEU A 164 7.12 -4.33 25.86
N PRO A 165 8.38 -4.45 25.42
CA PRO A 165 9.50 -4.70 26.32
C PRO A 165 9.59 -3.64 27.43
N LYS A 166 10.16 -4.01 28.57
CA LYS A 166 10.42 -3.04 29.65
C LYS A 166 11.38 -1.95 29.15
N PRO A 167 11.26 -0.71 29.67
CA PRO A 167 12.26 0.33 29.39
C PRO A 167 13.67 -0.15 29.73
N GLY A 168 14.65 0.14 28.86
CA GLY A 168 16.04 -0.28 29.03
C GLY A 168 16.35 -1.70 28.56
N THR A 169 15.36 -2.48 28.12
CA THR A 169 15.63 -3.76 27.44
C THR A 169 16.35 -3.50 26.11
N ALA A 170 17.46 -4.22 25.90
CA ALA A 170 18.20 -4.15 24.64
C ALA A 170 17.29 -4.46 23.44
N PRO A 171 17.50 -3.81 22.28
CA PRO A 171 16.79 -4.13 21.05
C PRO A 171 16.90 -5.61 20.68
N GLU A 172 15.83 -6.16 20.12
CA GLU A 172 15.85 -7.53 19.59
C GLU A 172 16.87 -7.65 18.46
N VAL A 173 17.45 -8.84 18.31
CA VAL A 173 18.35 -9.17 17.19
C VAL A 173 17.55 -9.94 16.15
N GLY A 174 17.58 -9.49 14.91
CA GLY A 174 16.85 -10.11 13.82
C GLY A 174 17.01 -9.37 12.51
N TYR A 175 16.17 -9.69 11.54
CA TYR A 175 16.16 -8.98 10.28
C TYR A 175 15.63 -7.56 10.48
N THR A 176 16.39 -6.57 10.03
CA THR A 176 16.08 -5.15 10.24
C THR A 176 15.65 -4.44 8.96
N ARG A 177 14.76 -3.46 9.10
CA ARG A 177 14.34 -2.52 8.07
C ARG A 177 14.31 -1.12 8.66
N LEU A 178 15.17 -0.23 8.20
CA LEU A 178 15.07 1.20 8.47
C LEU A 178 14.03 1.80 7.53
N LYS A 179 13.06 2.53 8.08
CA LYS A 179 11.93 3.09 7.34
C LYS A 179 11.87 4.59 7.55
N GLU A 180 11.98 5.33 6.46
CA GLU A 180 11.69 6.77 6.41
C GLU A 180 10.34 6.94 5.72
N ARG A 181 9.32 7.32 6.50
CA ARG A 181 7.93 7.34 6.05
C ARG A 181 7.35 8.74 6.09
N THR A 182 6.68 9.10 5.00
CA THR A 182 5.74 10.22 4.93
C THR A 182 4.34 9.65 4.82
N SER A 183 3.48 9.95 5.79
CA SER A 183 2.11 9.49 5.85
C SER A 183 1.14 10.65 5.69
N ILE A 184 0.13 10.49 4.84
CA ILE A 184 -0.88 11.51 4.53
C ILE A 184 -2.26 10.90 4.78
N VAL A 185 -3.04 11.50 5.67
CA VAL A 185 -4.42 11.04 5.96
C VAL A 185 -5.44 11.85 5.18
N ASP A 186 -6.36 11.17 4.51
CA ASP A 186 -7.44 11.72 3.71
C ASP A 186 -8.72 10.91 4.00
N GLY A 187 -9.54 11.40 4.95
CA GLY A 187 -10.73 10.69 5.41
C GLY A 187 -10.39 9.31 5.96
N LEU A 188 -10.93 8.26 5.32
CA LEU A 188 -10.72 6.84 5.71
C LEU A 188 -9.51 6.21 5.03
N PHE A 189 -8.64 7.00 4.39
CA PHE A 189 -7.47 6.52 3.66
C PHE A 189 -6.20 7.14 4.23
N ARG A 190 -5.13 6.34 4.31
CA ARG A 190 -3.78 6.81 4.63
C ARG A 190 -2.82 6.42 3.51
N TYR A 191 -2.20 7.41 2.89
CA TYR A 191 -1.14 7.19 1.92
C TYR A 191 0.19 7.14 2.66
N ASP A 192 0.92 6.04 2.52
CA ASP A 192 2.25 5.86 3.10
C ASP A 192 3.30 5.78 1.99
N MET A 193 4.16 6.79 1.95
CA MET A 193 5.35 6.86 1.10
C MET A 193 6.55 6.49 1.95
N THR A 194 7.11 5.30 1.74
CA THR A 194 8.20 4.78 2.58
C THR A 194 9.46 4.49 1.76
N ARG A 195 10.58 5.13 2.12
CA ARG A 195 11.90 4.63 1.75
C ARG A 195 12.33 3.60 2.78
N VAL A 196 12.70 2.41 2.33
CA VAL A 196 13.13 1.30 3.18
C VAL A 196 14.56 0.94 2.87
N VAL A 197 15.40 0.83 3.90
CA VAL A 197 16.74 0.26 3.81
C VAL A 197 16.75 -1.05 4.61
N GLU A 198 16.98 -2.16 3.92
CA GLU A 198 17.06 -3.48 4.53
C GLU A 198 18.42 -3.70 5.21
N SER A 199 18.50 -4.69 6.11
CA SER A 199 19.74 -5.10 6.79
C SER A 199 20.93 -5.41 5.86
N ASN A 200 20.68 -5.79 4.61
CA ASN A 200 21.71 -6.05 3.60
C ASN A 200 22.11 -4.79 2.80
N GLY A 201 21.59 -3.61 3.14
CA GLY A 201 21.81 -2.34 2.45
C GLY A 201 20.93 -2.10 1.22
N ALA A 202 20.10 -3.08 0.81
CA ALA A 202 19.18 -2.89 -0.31
C ALA A 202 18.15 -1.81 0.04
N THR A 203 17.90 -0.91 -0.91
CA THR A 203 16.90 0.16 -0.77
C THR A 203 15.68 -0.14 -1.64
N SER A 204 14.49 -0.02 -1.06
CA SER A 204 13.21 -0.04 -1.79
C SER A 204 12.39 1.22 -1.51
N TYR A 205 11.47 1.52 -2.42
CA TYR A 205 10.59 2.66 -2.35
C TYR A 205 9.15 2.15 -2.42
N GLU A 206 8.47 2.13 -1.29
CA GLU A 206 7.15 1.54 -1.12
C GLU A 206 6.10 2.66 -1.11
N VAL A 207 5.03 2.46 -1.89
CA VAL A 207 3.87 3.34 -1.95
C VAL A 207 2.65 2.50 -1.67
N GLU A 208 1.97 2.81 -0.57
CA GLU A 208 0.79 2.08 -0.10
C GLU A 208 -0.35 3.03 0.28
N ILE A 209 -1.58 2.56 0.11
CA ILE A 209 -2.80 3.21 0.62
C ILE A 209 -3.44 2.22 1.57
N GLU A 210 -3.62 2.63 2.82
CA GLU A 210 -4.22 1.81 3.88
C GLU A 210 -5.58 2.39 4.30
N GLY A 211 -6.46 1.52 4.80
CA GLY A 211 -7.71 1.94 5.43
C GLY A 211 -7.50 2.41 6.87
N VAL A 212 -8.09 3.55 7.20
CA VAL A 212 -8.15 4.10 8.56
C VAL A 212 -9.56 3.92 9.08
N PHE A 213 -9.76 2.90 9.90
CA PHE A 213 -11.08 2.53 10.40
C PHE A 213 -11.18 2.72 11.91
N THR A 214 -12.34 3.21 12.35
CA THR A 214 -12.76 3.18 13.75
C THR A 214 -13.81 2.09 13.98
N GLN A 215 -14.60 1.77 12.96
CA GLN A 215 -15.64 0.74 12.94
C GLN A 215 -15.60 0.01 11.58
N PRO A 216 -14.64 -0.91 11.38
CA PRO A 216 -14.47 -1.59 10.09
C PRO A 216 -15.75 -2.28 9.60
N GLU A 217 -16.60 -2.76 10.52
CA GLU A 217 -17.83 -3.47 10.21
C GLU A 217 -18.89 -2.65 9.47
N THR A 218 -18.91 -1.33 9.67
CA THR A 218 -19.82 -0.38 9.00
C THR A 218 -19.13 0.44 7.91
N GLN A 219 -17.83 0.72 8.07
CA GLN A 219 -17.07 1.57 7.15
C GLN A 219 -16.57 0.81 5.93
N LEU A 220 -16.28 -0.49 6.07
CA LEU A 220 -15.72 -1.29 5.00
C LEU A 220 -16.84 -1.82 4.10
N THR A 221 -17.20 -0.97 3.14
CA THR A 221 -18.29 -1.16 2.17
C THR A 221 -17.75 -1.36 0.76
N GLU A 222 -18.63 -1.73 -0.18
CA GLU A 222 -18.29 -1.76 -1.61
C GLU A 222 -17.82 -0.40 -2.12
N ALA A 223 -18.49 0.68 -1.72
CA ALA A 223 -18.11 2.04 -2.09
C ALA A 223 -16.69 2.38 -1.60
N TRP A 224 -16.35 1.97 -0.38
CA TRP A 224 -15.01 2.18 0.18
C TRP A 224 -13.93 1.39 -0.57
N VAL A 225 -14.19 0.12 -0.92
CA VAL A 225 -13.25 -0.69 -1.72
C VAL A 225 -13.08 -0.10 -3.12
N MET A 226 -14.17 0.34 -3.75
CA MET A 226 -14.12 1.05 -5.04
C MET A 226 -13.26 2.30 -4.95
N GLU A 227 -13.48 3.14 -3.94
CA GLU A 227 -12.70 4.36 -3.75
C GLU A 227 -11.22 4.08 -3.47
N LEU A 228 -10.91 3.05 -2.67
CA LEU A 228 -9.53 2.61 -2.44
C LEU A 228 -8.83 2.23 -3.76
N LEU A 229 -9.50 1.43 -4.59
CA LEU A 229 -8.93 0.99 -5.86
C LEU A 229 -8.80 2.16 -6.84
N THR A 230 -9.78 3.07 -6.88
CA THR A 230 -9.71 4.31 -7.67
C THR A 230 -8.49 5.15 -7.28
N LYS A 231 -8.30 5.42 -5.99
CA LYS A 231 -7.13 6.18 -5.49
C LYS A 231 -5.82 5.48 -5.84
N ALA A 232 -5.75 4.14 -5.71
CA ALA A 232 -4.58 3.36 -6.09
C ALA A 232 -4.29 3.41 -7.61
N LEU A 233 -5.33 3.36 -8.44
CA LEU A 233 -5.21 3.49 -9.90
C LEU A 233 -4.74 4.88 -10.30
N THR A 234 -5.24 5.94 -9.67
CA THR A 234 -4.73 7.30 -9.89
C THR A 234 -3.22 7.35 -9.69
N LEU A 235 -2.69 6.77 -8.61
CA LEU A 235 -1.24 6.71 -8.35
C LEU A 235 -0.49 5.83 -9.35
N ALA A 236 -1.09 4.73 -9.81
CA ALA A 236 -0.47 3.89 -10.83
C ALA A 236 -0.34 4.66 -12.17
N ILE A 237 -1.38 5.38 -12.59
CA ILE A 237 -1.51 6.00 -13.92
C ILE A 237 -0.78 7.34 -14.04
N ILE A 238 -0.73 8.15 -12.97
CA ILE A 238 -0.26 9.56 -13.03
C ILE A 238 1.17 9.73 -13.59
N LEU A 239 1.91 8.63 -13.64
CA LEU A 239 3.29 8.56 -14.09
C LEU A 239 3.45 8.37 -15.61
N ASN A 240 2.41 7.93 -16.34
CA ASN A 240 2.43 7.69 -17.80
C ASN A 240 2.64 8.96 -18.64
N ASN A 241 2.18 10.11 -18.17
CA ASN A 241 2.16 11.35 -18.96
C ASN A 241 3.26 12.32 -18.51
N SER A 242 4.51 11.87 -18.44
CA SER A 242 5.64 12.78 -18.21
C SER A 242 6.83 12.39 -19.08
N SER A 243 6.60 12.52 -20.38
CA SER A 243 7.66 12.71 -21.37
C SER A 243 7.78 14.22 -21.60
N HIS A 244 8.54 14.91 -20.74
CA HIS A 244 9.11 16.22 -21.04
C HIS A 244 10.56 16.23 -20.57
#